data_AF-A0A1I8NTT7-F1
#
_entry.id   AF-A0A1I8NTT7-F1
#
_cell.length_a   1.000
_cell.length_b   1.000
_cell.length_c   1.000
_cell.angle_alpha   90.00
_cell.angle_beta   90.00
_cell.angle_gamma   90.00
#
_symmetry.space_group_name_H-M   'P 1'
#
loop_
_entity.id
_entity.type
_entity.pdbx_description
1 polymer ?
#
loop_
_entity_poly.entity_id
_entity_poly.type
_entity_poly.pdbx_seq_one_letter_code
_entity_poly.pdbx_strand_id
1 'polypeptide(L)'
;MIFQIKFPENGLIDVVKDPGMPGNIYLDFTKVLRKIRNEKQHATIYRHMNNWLNGKNYLIIEKFQSYLQGLFAKALEEIIGSGYFCQTKLSYSRQGPAHTIKVNVDESFSYSVDFVPGIILDGQQSVLRTKNEDQWECIPKPIFYSKSHQNVSFRSSFVNREKKLLKRKENLKNTLRFIKKFRDAHSNMGNMKSYYIKMVFLWKAVEVKGTNYWQKSLTQILLDMFASLESCLREKTLKFFWDPQLNMFDKLSSAQLQNMLICVASGRKLLEEAALNLTMPLQTRVYEAFGCDINQCTPLKNTAVN
;
A
#
# COMPACT_ATOMS: atom_id res chain seq x y z
N MET A 1 -3.78 7.53 -4.55
CA MET A 1 -3.83 8.63 -3.57
C MET A 1 -4.77 8.25 -2.45
N ILE A 2 -4.46 8.56 -1.19
CA ILE A 2 -5.45 8.48 -0.10
C ILE A 2 -6.11 9.85 -0.03
N PHE A 3 -7.43 9.91 -0.16
CA PHE A 3 -8.18 11.13 0.15
C PHE A 3 -8.80 10.96 1.53
N GLN A 4 -8.61 11.98 2.34
CA GLN A 4 -8.81 11.90 3.77
C GLN A 4 -10.20 12.42 4.14
N ILE A 5 -10.92 11.66 4.96
CA ILE A 5 -12.27 11.96 5.42
C ILE A 5 -12.22 12.09 6.94
N LYS A 6 -12.73 13.18 7.48
CA LYS A 6 -12.85 13.40 8.93
C LYS A 6 -14.33 13.51 9.29
N PHE A 7 -14.78 12.69 10.22
CA PHE A 7 -16.15 12.78 10.74
C PHE A 7 -16.27 13.89 11.78
N PRO A 8 -17.49 14.44 12.01
CA PRO A 8 -17.76 15.30 13.15
C PRO A 8 -17.40 14.59 14.45
N GLU A 9 -16.98 15.37 15.45
CA GLU A 9 -16.65 14.84 16.78
C GLU A 9 -15.66 13.66 16.72
N ASN A 10 -14.70 13.72 15.79
CA ASN A 10 -13.80 12.62 15.44
C ASN A 10 -13.12 11.94 16.64
N GLY A 11 -12.73 12.73 17.64
CA GLY A 11 -12.09 12.24 18.87
C GLY A 11 -13.02 11.41 19.77
N LEU A 12 -14.34 11.44 19.53
CA LEU A 12 -15.33 10.60 20.20
C LEU A 12 -15.55 9.25 19.51
N ILE A 13 -14.92 8.99 18.36
CA ILE A 13 -14.99 7.67 17.71
C ILE A 13 -14.17 6.70 18.54
N ASP A 14 -14.79 5.65 19.08
CA ASP A 14 -14.05 4.60 19.76
C ASP A 14 -13.49 3.63 18.73
N VAL A 15 -12.19 3.36 18.82
CA VAL A 15 -11.50 2.41 17.93
C VAL A 15 -11.33 1.11 18.66
N VAL A 16 -11.87 0.03 18.09
CA VAL A 16 -11.84 -1.30 18.70
C VAL A 16 -11.06 -2.25 17.78
N LYS A 17 -10.17 -3.08 18.32
CA LYS A 17 -9.49 -4.10 17.51
C LYS A 17 -10.51 -5.11 16.97
N ASP A 18 -10.32 -5.54 15.73
CA ASP A 18 -11.01 -6.72 15.22
C ASP A 18 -10.30 -7.99 15.74
N PRO A 19 -10.89 -8.76 16.67
CA PRO A 19 -10.24 -9.95 17.22
C PRO A 19 -10.10 -11.07 16.17
N GLY A 20 -10.92 -11.07 15.12
CA GLY A 20 -10.88 -12.06 14.04
C GLY A 20 -9.96 -11.66 12.89
N MET A 21 -9.44 -10.43 12.87
CA MET A 21 -8.61 -9.95 11.77
C MET A 21 -7.49 -9.01 12.26
N PRO A 22 -6.30 -9.56 12.55
CA PRO A 22 -5.14 -8.76 12.90
C PRO A 22 -4.83 -7.63 11.90
N GLY A 23 -4.45 -6.47 12.44
CA GLY A 23 -4.27 -5.22 11.70
C GLY A 23 -5.56 -4.52 11.25
N ASN A 24 -6.74 -5.07 11.57
CA ASN A 24 -8.03 -4.40 11.37
C ASN A 24 -8.66 -3.91 12.68
N ILE A 25 -9.60 -2.97 12.51
CA ILE A 25 -10.34 -2.31 13.57
C ILE A 25 -11.80 -2.11 13.19
N TYR A 26 -12.65 -1.94 14.20
CA TYR A 26 -14.01 -1.40 14.09
C TYR A 26 -14.00 0.07 14.50
N LEU A 27 -14.92 0.84 13.91
CA LEU A 27 -15.18 2.23 14.27
C LEU A 27 -16.53 2.33 14.97
N ASP A 28 -16.53 2.58 16.27
CA ASP A 28 -17.73 2.73 17.08
C ASP A 28 -18.12 4.21 17.20
N PHE A 29 -19.28 4.53 16.64
CA PHE A 29 -19.82 5.88 16.59
C PHE A 29 -20.83 6.18 17.70
N THR A 30 -20.98 5.31 18.71
CA THR A 30 -21.98 5.47 19.78
C THR A 30 -21.89 6.84 20.47
N LYS A 31 -20.67 7.27 20.85
CA LYS A 31 -20.47 8.58 21.51
C LYS A 31 -20.71 9.75 20.55
N VAL A 32 -20.31 9.62 19.29
CA VAL A 32 -20.55 10.62 18.23
C VAL A 32 -22.04 10.82 18.03
N LEU A 33 -22.81 9.76 17.82
CA LEU A 33 -24.27 9.83 17.63
C LEU A 33 -24.95 10.53 18.81
N ARG A 34 -24.59 10.18 20.05
CA ARG A 34 -25.15 10.80 21.25
C ARG A 34 -24.89 12.31 21.31
N LYS A 35 -23.71 12.76 20.84
CA LYS A 35 -23.31 14.15 20.81
C LYS A 35 -24.06 14.93 19.72
N ILE A 36 -24.08 14.42 18.48
CA ILE A 36 -24.57 15.19 17.33
C ILE A 36 -26.09 15.10 17.11
N ARG A 37 -26.82 14.19 17.77
CA ARG A 37 -28.25 13.93 17.50
C ARG A 37 -29.16 15.16 17.53
N ASN A 38 -28.84 16.14 18.37
CA ASN A 38 -29.64 17.35 18.58
C ASN A 38 -28.99 18.60 17.98
N GLU A 39 -27.86 18.43 17.29
CA GLU A 39 -27.06 19.53 16.75
C GLU A 39 -27.48 19.79 15.30
N LYS A 40 -28.17 20.91 15.06
CA LYS A 40 -28.76 21.24 13.74
C LYS A 40 -27.73 21.23 12.62
N GLN A 41 -26.50 21.69 12.89
CA GLN A 41 -25.39 21.69 11.91
C GLN A 41 -24.97 20.28 11.47
N HIS A 42 -25.36 19.23 12.21
CA HIS A 42 -25.03 17.84 11.92
C HIS A 42 -26.23 16.99 11.51
N ALA A 43 -27.40 17.59 11.26
CA ALA A 43 -28.62 16.85 10.90
C ALA A 43 -28.43 15.93 9.67
N THR A 44 -27.77 16.43 8.61
CA THR A 44 -27.53 15.66 7.37
C THR A 44 -26.64 14.45 7.62
N ILE A 45 -25.51 14.64 8.30
CA ILE A 45 -24.56 13.55 8.58
C ILE A 45 -25.13 12.56 9.59
N TYR A 46 -25.88 13.02 10.59
CA TYR A 46 -26.60 12.14 11.53
C TYR A 46 -27.57 11.20 10.81
N ARG A 47 -28.35 11.73 9.85
CA ARG A 47 -29.24 10.90 9.00
C ARG A 47 -28.46 9.86 8.18
N HIS A 48 -27.33 10.24 7.61
CA HIS A 48 -26.48 9.30 6.89
C HIS A 48 -25.89 8.22 7.81
N MET A 49 -25.40 8.61 8.98
CA MET A 49 -24.84 7.68 9.97
C MET A 49 -25.87 6.66 10.45
N ASN A 50 -27.10 7.07 10.74
CA ASN A 50 -28.17 6.12 11.09
C ASN A 50 -28.38 5.05 10.01
N ASN A 51 -28.12 5.39 8.75
CA ASN A 51 -28.18 4.43 7.66
C ASN A 51 -26.88 3.62 7.52
N TRP A 52 -25.71 4.20 7.76
CA TRP A 52 -24.40 3.56 7.52
C TRP A 52 -23.90 2.67 8.65
N LEU A 53 -24.46 2.80 9.84
CA LEU A 53 -24.06 2.03 11.01
C LEU A 53 -24.87 0.73 11.13
N ASN A 54 -24.32 -0.25 11.83
CA ASN A 54 -25.06 -1.45 12.23
C ASN A 54 -25.72 -1.30 13.61
N GLY A 55 -26.38 -2.35 14.10
CA GLY A 55 -27.04 -2.34 15.42
C GLY A 55 -26.10 -2.15 16.63
N LYS A 56 -24.78 -2.23 16.43
CA LYS A 56 -23.75 -1.92 17.44
C LYS A 56 -23.12 -0.54 17.22
N ASN A 57 -23.68 0.28 16.33
CA ASN A 57 -23.13 1.56 15.89
C ASN A 57 -21.74 1.48 15.23
N TYR A 58 -21.40 0.33 14.63
CA TYR A 58 -20.18 0.18 13.83
C TYR A 58 -20.43 0.57 12.37
N LEU A 59 -19.47 1.27 11.78
CA LEU A 59 -19.58 1.71 10.39
C LEU A 59 -19.52 0.53 9.41
N ILE A 60 -20.53 0.42 8.55
CA ILE A 60 -20.62 -0.60 7.51
C ILE A 60 -19.88 -0.11 6.27
N ILE A 61 -18.85 -0.86 5.84
CA ILE A 61 -17.98 -0.50 4.72
C ILE A 61 -18.78 -0.35 3.44
N GLU A 62 -19.68 -1.28 3.11
CA GLU A 62 -20.46 -1.23 1.87
C GLU A 62 -21.31 0.02 1.79
N LYS A 63 -22.01 0.37 2.87
CA LYS A 63 -22.91 1.54 2.88
C LYS A 63 -22.13 2.84 2.72
N PHE A 64 -21.00 2.95 3.42
CA PHE A 64 -20.09 4.09 3.28
C PHE A 64 -19.50 4.18 1.87
N GLN A 65 -18.99 3.08 1.33
CA GLN A 65 -18.41 3.02 -0.01
C GLN A 65 -19.43 3.27 -1.13
N SER A 66 -20.66 2.78 -1.00
CA SER A 66 -21.74 3.02 -1.96
C SER A 66 -22.14 4.49 -2.00
N TYR A 67 -22.14 5.17 -0.85
CA TYR A 67 -22.35 6.61 -0.81
C TYR A 67 -21.24 7.37 -1.55
N LEU A 68 -19.97 7.06 -1.27
CA LEU A 68 -18.85 7.68 -1.97
C LEU A 68 -18.89 7.38 -3.47
N GLN A 69 -19.26 6.15 -3.85
CA GLN A 69 -19.43 5.77 -5.25
C GLN A 69 -20.44 6.67 -5.98
N GLY A 70 -21.56 7.00 -5.35
CA GLY A 70 -22.53 7.95 -5.92
C GLY A 70 -21.93 9.35 -6.13
N LEU A 71 -21.13 9.83 -5.18
CA LEU A 71 -20.45 11.12 -5.29
C LEU A 71 -19.40 11.14 -6.42
N PHE A 72 -18.59 10.08 -6.53
CA PHE A 72 -17.57 9.95 -7.59
C PHE A 72 -18.21 9.85 -8.98
N ALA A 73 -19.29 9.08 -9.12
CA ALA A 73 -20.02 8.95 -10.39
C ALA A 73 -20.57 10.32 -10.83
N LYS A 74 -21.28 11.02 -9.93
CA LYS A 74 -21.82 12.34 -10.21
C LYS A 74 -20.74 13.36 -10.57
N ALA A 75 -19.66 13.43 -9.81
CA ALA A 75 -18.56 14.35 -10.09
C ALA A 75 -17.90 14.06 -11.45
N LEU A 76 -17.76 12.77 -11.81
CA LEU A 76 -17.20 12.41 -13.12
C LEU A 76 -18.14 12.79 -14.27
N GLU A 77 -19.45 12.60 -14.12
CA GLU A 77 -20.45 13.03 -15.10
C GLU A 77 -20.38 14.55 -15.34
N GLU A 78 -20.28 15.35 -14.29
CA GLU A 78 -20.13 16.80 -14.38
C GLU A 78 -18.82 17.20 -15.09
N ILE A 79 -17.70 16.54 -14.78
CA ILE A 79 -16.41 16.76 -15.44
C ILE A 79 -16.49 16.42 -16.93
N ILE A 80 -17.10 15.29 -17.28
CA ILE A 80 -17.27 14.89 -18.69
C ILE A 80 -18.17 15.92 -19.42
N GLY A 81 -19.27 16.32 -18.79
CA GLY A 81 -20.22 17.30 -19.36
C GLY A 81 -19.65 18.71 -19.54
N SER A 82 -18.61 19.08 -18.78
CA SER A 82 -17.96 20.39 -18.88
C SER A 82 -17.18 20.61 -20.19
N GLY A 83 -16.84 19.55 -20.92
CA GLY A 83 -16.04 19.64 -22.13
C GLY A 83 -14.54 19.89 -21.91
N TYR A 84 -14.01 19.88 -20.68
CA TYR A 84 -12.57 20.05 -20.45
C TYR A 84 -11.70 18.88 -20.99
N PHE A 85 -12.31 17.71 -21.24
CA PHE A 85 -11.62 16.48 -21.61
C PHE A 85 -12.10 15.91 -22.96
N CYS A 86 -12.34 16.75 -23.98
CA CYS A 86 -12.93 16.33 -25.27
C CYS A 86 -12.16 15.19 -25.97
N GLN A 87 -10.85 15.13 -25.77
CA GLN A 87 -9.96 14.15 -26.41
C GLN A 87 -9.57 13.00 -25.46
N THR A 88 -10.19 12.89 -24.29
CA THR A 88 -9.80 11.89 -23.28
C THR A 88 -11.01 11.13 -22.79
N LYS A 89 -10.99 9.81 -22.93
CA LYS A 89 -12.04 8.94 -22.41
C LYS A 89 -11.79 8.61 -20.96
N LEU A 90 -12.59 9.23 -20.09
CA LEU A 90 -12.61 8.94 -18.67
C LEU A 90 -13.63 7.83 -18.36
N SER A 91 -13.29 6.93 -17.46
CA SER A 91 -14.24 5.95 -16.92
C SER A 91 -13.98 5.68 -15.45
N TYR A 92 -15.04 5.36 -14.72
CA TYR A 92 -15.00 5.10 -13.30
C TYR A 92 -15.22 3.61 -12.99
N SER A 93 -14.43 3.07 -12.08
CA SER A 93 -14.66 1.74 -11.51
C SER A 93 -14.22 1.67 -10.05
N ARG A 94 -14.71 0.67 -9.32
CA ARG A 94 -14.18 0.34 -7.99
C ARG A 94 -13.17 -0.80 -8.09
N GLN A 95 -12.02 -0.64 -7.45
CA GLN A 95 -10.97 -1.66 -7.39
C GLN A 95 -10.52 -1.86 -5.93
N GLY A 96 -11.12 -2.87 -5.28
CA GLY A 96 -10.94 -3.08 -3.83
C GLY A 96 -11.46 -1.87 -3.03
N PRO A 97 -10.63 -1.21 -2.20
CA PRO A 97 -11.03 -0.01 -1.50
C PRO A 97 -11.02 1.26 -2.36
N ALA A 98 -10.42 1.23 -3.56
CA ALA A 98 -10.21 2.41 -4.38
C ALA A 98 -11.43 2.74 -5.27
N HIS A 99 -11.68 4.03 -5.42
CA HIS A 99 -12.44 4.63 -6.52
C HIS A 99 -11.43 4.98 -7.62
N THR A 100 -11.42 4.22 -8.70
CA THR A 100 -10.43 4.35 -9.77
C THR A 100 -11.03 5.11 -10.94
N ILE A 101 -10.34 6.15 -11.39
CA ILE A 101 -10.61 6.81 -12.67
C ILE A 101 -9.58 6.29 -13.67
N LYS A 102 -10.04 5.61 -14.72
CA LYS A 102 -9.21 5.24 -15.87
C LYS A 102 -9.25 6.37 -16.87
N VAL A 103 -8.06 6.80 -17.29
CA VAL A 103 -7.84 7.87 -18.25
C VAL A 103 -7.24 7.24 -19.50
N ASN A 104 -7.96 7.31 -20.61
CA ASN A 104 -7.46 6.88 -21.92
C ASN A 104 -7.33 8.14 -22.79
N VAL A 105 -6.09 8.53 -23.07
CA VAL A 105 -5.79 9.71 -23.90
C VAL A 105 -5.90 9.33 -25.37
N ASP A 106 -5.31 8.19 -25.73
CA ASP A 106 -5.41 7.56 -27.05
C ASP A 106 -5.21 6.04 -26.91
N GLU A 107 -5.11 5.33 -28.04
CA GLU A 107 -4.92 3.87 -28.06
C GLU A 107 -3.58 3.41 -27.46
N SER A 108 -2.57 4.28 -27.46
CA SER A 108 -1.20 3.99 -27.00
C SER A 108 -0.95 4.39 -25.56
N PHE A 109 -1.72 5.34 -25.02
CA PHE A 109 -1.50 5.90 -23.69
C PHE A 109 -2.75 5.86 -22.81
N SER A 110 -2.70 5.00 -21.81
CA SER A 110 -3.69 4.92 -20.75
C SER A 110 -3.03 4.86 -19.37
N TYR A 111 -3.71 5.41 -18.38
CA TYR A 111 -3.31 5.30 -16.98
C TYR A 111 -4.52 5.28 -16.06
N SER A 112 -4.30 4.88 -14.81
CA SER A 112 -5.35 4.80 -13.80
C SER A 112 -4.96 5.62 -12.57
N VAL A 113 -5.92 6.35 -12.03
CA VAL A 113 -5.76 7.13 -10.80
C VAL A 113 -6.66 6.54 -9.73
N ASP A 114 -6.06 5.98 -8.70
CA ASP A 114 -6.78 5.42 -7.56
C ASP A 114 -7.02 6.47 -6.47
N PHE A 115 -8.28 6.68 -6.11
CA PHE A 115 -8.71 7.46 -4.96
C PHE A 115 -9.15 6.50 -3.86
N VAL A 116 -8.32 6.31 -2.84
CA VAL A 116 -8.62 5.43 -1.71
C VAL A 116 -9.17 6.28 -0.57
N PRO A 117 -10.42 6.07 -0.11
CA PRO A 117 -10.95 6.75 1.05
C PRO A 117 -10.19 6.29 2.29
N GLY A 118 -9.71 7.25 3.08
CA GLY A 118 -9.13 7.00 4.40
C GLY A 118 -9.82 7.86 5.43
N ILE A 119 -10.41 7.24 6.45
CA ILE A 119 -10.98 7.98 7.58
C ILE A 119 -9.82 8.34 8.51
N ILE A 120 -9.61 9.63 8.75
CA ILE A 120 -8.55 10.11 9.64
C ILE A 120 -8.97 9.95 11.08
N LEU A 121 -8.10 9.38 11.90
CA LEU A 121 -8.25 9.26 13.34
C LEU A 121 -7.05 9.91 14.02
N ASP A 122 -7.27 10.41 15.22
CA ASP A 122 -6.20 10.95 16.05
C ASP A 122 -5.33 9.80 16.57
N GLY A 123 -4.02 10.02 16.73
CA GLY A 123 -3.12 8.93 17.11
C GLY A 123 -3.37 8.39 18.52
N GLN A 124 -3.98 9.17 19.41
CA GLN A 124 -4.44 8.71 20.73
C GLN A 124 -5.53 7.63 20.62
N GLN A 125 -6.28 7.59 19.51
CA GLN A 125 -7.28 6.55 19.23
C GLN A 125 -6.64 5.27 18.68
N SER A 126 -5.33 5.25 18.40
CA SER A 126 -4.69 4.05 17.85
C SER A 126 -4.59 2.94 18.90
N VAL A 127 -5.14 1.78 18.56
CA VAL A 127 -5.04 0.54 19.35
C VAL A 127 -3.83 -0.34 18.96
N LEU A 128 -3.05 0.09 17.96
CA LEU A 128 -1.88 -0.64 17.46
C LEU A 128 -0.56 -0.05 18.00
N ARG A 129 0.58 -0.52 17.49
CA ARG A 129 1.95 -0.12 17.92
C ARG A 129 2.33 1.34 17.59
N THR A 130 1.41 2.31 17.80
CA THR A 130 1.55 3.69 17.33
C THR A 130 0.95 4.74 18.30
N LYS A 131 1.23 4.64 19.61
CA LYS A 131 0.70 5.58 20.63
C LYS A 131 1.19 7.05 20.54
N ASN A 132 2.04 7.39 19.56
CA ASN A 132 2.70 8.71 19.47
C ASN A 132 2.55 9.37 18.08
N GLU A 133 1.52 9.03 17.31
CA GLU A 133 1.22 9.78 16.08
C GLU A 133 0.27 10.93 16.34
N ASP A 134 0.32 11.97 15.50
CA ASP A 134 -0.71 13.00 15.49
C ASP A 134 -2.00 12.39 14.93
N GLN A 135 -1.90 11.71 13.78
CA GLN A 135 -3.02 11.14 13.04
C GLN A 135 -2.64 9.89 12.24
N TRP A 136 -3.64 9.05 11.95
CA TRP A 136 -3.52 7.86 11.11
C TRP A 136 -4.82 7.62 10.34
N GLU A 137 -4.79 6.73 9.35
CA GLU A 137 -5.96 6.44 8.52
C GLU A 137 -6.46 5.01 8.73
N CYS A 138 -7.78 4.82 8.66
CA CYS A 138 -8.36 3.50 8.47
C CYS A 138 -9.03 3.40 7.09
N ILE A 139 -8.79 2.27 6.42
CA ILE A 139 -9.12 2.03 5.02
C ILE A 139 -10.27 1.01 4.94
N PRO A 140 -11.38 1.33 4.27
CA PRO A 140 -12.53 0.45 4.06
C PRO A 140 -12.22 -0.64 3.02
N LYS A 141 -11.37 -1.59 3.40
CA LYS A 141 -10.98 -2.70 2.52
C LYS A 141 -12.04 -3.80 2.55
N PRO A 142 -12.69 -4.14 1.43
CA PRO A 142 -13.69 -5.20 1.39
C PRO A 142 -13.12 -6.54 1.86
N ILE A 143 -13.88 -7.25 2.70
CA ILE A 143 -13.50 -8.57 3.22
C ILE A 143 -14.43 -9.62 2.60
N PHE A 144 -13.93 -10.33 1.59
CA PHE A 144 -14.72 -11.29 0.82
C PHE A 144 -15.00 -12.63 1.53
N TYR A 145 -14.40 -12.89 2.70
CA TYR A 145 -14.46 -14.19 3.39
C TYR A 145 -15.09 -14.15 4.78
N SER A 146 -15.66 -13.01 5.18
CA SER A 146 -16.33 -12.89 6.49
C SER A 146 -17.70 -13.55 6.42
N LYS A 147 -17.89 -14.63 7.18
CA LYS A 147 -19.23 -15.22 7.45
C LYS A 147 -20.14 -14.28 8.26
N SER A 148 -19.59 -13.22 8.86
CA SER A 148 -20.38 -12.19 9.54
C SER A 148 -20.91 -11.18 8.50
N HIS A 149 -22.23 -11.04 8.44
CA HIS A 149 -23.00 -10.43 7.35
C HIS A 149 -22.95 -8.88 7.31
N GLN A 150 -22.01 -8.26 8.02
CA GLN A 150 -21.86 -6.81 8.10
C GLN A 150 -20.37 -6.51 8.07
N ASN A 151 -19.82 -6.24 6.89
CA ASN A 151 -18.40 -5.94 6.71
C ASN A 151 -18.10 -4.55 7.32
N VAL A 152 -17.78 -4.56 8.62
CA VAL A 152 -17.53 -3.36 9.44
C VAL A 152 -16.05 -3.19 9.81
N SER A 153 -15.17 -3.99 9.22
CA SER A 153 -13.77 -4.14 9.64
C SER A 153 -12.80 -3.39 8.71
N PHE A 154 -12.24 -2.30 9.22
CA PHE A 154 -11.36 -1.39 8.48
C PHE A 154 -9.90 -1.79 8.65
N ARG A 155 -9.11 -1.69 7.58
CA ARG A 155 -7.67 -1.92 7.63
C ARG A 155 -6.97 -0.69 8.19
N SER A 156 -6.16 -0.85 9.23
CA SER A 156 -5.32 0.24 9.74
C SER A 156 -4.21 0.60 8.74
N SER A 157 -3.95 1.90 8.58
CA SER A 157 -2.98 2.46 7.65
C SER A 157 -2.18 3.59 8.31
N PHE A 158 -0.85 3.55 8.16
CA PHE A 158 0.05 4.52 8.78
C PHE A 158 1.01 5.12 7.74
N VAL A 159 0.49 5.54 6.60
CA VAL A 159 1.31 5.94 5.43
C VAL A 159 2.32 7.02 5.77
N ASN A 160 1.91 8.02 6.56
CA ASN A 160 2.79 9.11 6.97
C ASN A 160 3.94 8.63 7.87
N ARG A 161 3.67 7.70 8.79
CA ARG A 161 4.69 7.10 9.64
C ARG A 161 5.65 6.21 8.85
N GLU A 162 5.14 5.42 7.91
CA GLU A 162 5.96 4.65 6.98
C GLU A 162 6.87 5.56 6.15
N LYS A 163 6.34 6.68 5.65
CA LYS A 163 7.15 7.69 4.95
C LYS A 163 8.25 8.24 5.86
N LYS A 164 7.94 8.60 7.11
CA LYS A 164 8.93 9.07 8.10
C LYS A 164 10.02 8.02 8.36
N LEU A 165 9.62 6.75 8.57
CA LEU A 165 10.54 5.64 8.80
C LEU A 165 11.48 5.38 7.62
N LEU A 166 11.03 5.59 6.39
CA LEU A 166 11.83 5.37 5.18
C LEU A 166 12.53 6.64 4.66
N LYS A 167 12.31 7.80 5.29
CA LYS A 167 12.87 9.10 4.88
C LYS A 167 14.37 9.19 5.19
N ARG A 168 15.11 9.95 4.38
CA ARG A 168 16.55 10.29 4.54
C ARG A 168 17.43 9.05 4.76
N LYS A 169 17.16 7.99 4.00
CA LYS A 169 17.99 6.79 3.92
C LYS A 169 18.48 6.72 2.48
N GLU A 170 19.77 6.96 2.27
CA GLU A 170 20.40 7.22 0.97
C GLU A 170 20.05 6.13 -0.05
N ASN A 171 20.67 4.95 0.07
CA ASN A 171 20.49 3.87 -0.89
C ASN A 171 19.16 3.12 -0.75
N LEU A 172 18.39 3.35 0.33
CA LEU A 172 17.11 2.68 0.57
C LEU A 172 16.15 2.81 -0.61
N LYS A 173 15.94 4.04 -1.10
CA LYS A 173 14.98 4.30 -2.18
C LYS A 173 15.40 3.63 -3.49
N ASN A 174 16.70 3.63 -3.77
CA ASN A 174 17.27 3.00 -4.95
C ASN A 174 17.10 1.49 -4.86
N THR A 175 17.49 0.86 -3.74
CA THR A 175 17.30 -0.58 -3.52
C THR A 175 15.82 -0.98 -3.62
N LEU A 176 14.91 -0.22 -3.02
CA LEU A 176 13.47 -0.48 -3.11
C LEU A 176 12.95 -0.43 -4.55
N ARG A 177 13.47 0.49 -5.37
CA ARG A 177 13.14 0.58 -6.80
C ARG A 177 13.67 -0.63 -7.56
N PHE A 178 14.90 -1.04 -7.32
CA PHE A 178 15.49 -2.23 -7.95
C PHE A 178 14.68 -3.49 -7.64
N ILE A 179 14.37 -3.77 -6.38
CA ILE A 179 13.60 -4.98 -6.02
C ILE A 179 12.20 -4.96 -6.63
N LYS A 180 11.55 -3.79 -6.69
CA LYS A 180 10.26 -3.66 -7.38
C LYS A 180 10.38 -3.91 -8.89
N LYS A 181 11.41 -3.37 -9.52
CA LYS A 181 11.68 -3.55 -10.95
C LYS A 181 11.97 -5.02 -11.28
N PHE A 182 12.78 -5.69 -10.45
CA PHE A 182 12.98 -7.15 -10.52
C PHE A 182 11.65 -7.88 -10.47
N ARG A 183 10.80 -7.59 -9.48
CA ARG A 183 9.46 -8.18 -9.39
C ARG A 183 8.62 -7.93 -10.64
N ASP A 184 8.61 -6.71 -11.16
CA ASP A 184 7.79 -6.36 -12.34
C ASP A 184 8.26 -7.05 -13.62
N ALA A 185 9.55 -7.41 -13.72
CA ALA A 185 10.10 -8.18 -14.84
C ALA A 185 9.77 -9.69 -14.77
N HIS A 186 9.24 -10.19 -13.66
CA HIS A 186 9.06 -11.62 -13.41
C HIS A 186 7.60 -11.99 -13.15
N SER A 187 6.96 -12.68 -14.10
CA SER A 187 5.53 -13.02 -14.05
C SER A 187 5.14 -13.90 -12.86
N ASN A 188 6.03 -14.80 -12.42
CA ASN A 188 5.86 -15.64 -11.23
C ASN A 188 5.88 -14.84 -9.91
N MET A 189 6.26 -13.56 -9.93
CA MET A 189 6.18 -12.64 -8.80
C MET A 189 4.90 -11.80 -8.77
N GLY A 190 3.93 -12.04 -9.66
CA GLY A 190 2.69 -11.22 -9.74
C GLY A 190 1.88 -11.13 -8.44
N ASN A 191 1.98 -12.12 -7.54
CA ASN A 191 1.33 -12.10 -6.23
C ASN A 191 2.11 -11.31 -5.15
N MET A 192 3.38 -10.97 -5.41
CA MET A 192 4.21 -10.15 -4.52
C MET A 192 3.82 -8.68 -4.63
N LYS A 193 2.85 -8.25 -3.81
CA LYS A 193 2.40 -6.86 -3.83
C LYS A 193 3.54 -5.91 -3.46
N SER A 194 3.56 -4.71 -4.06
CA SER A 194 4.50 -3.62 -3.71
C SER A 194 4.61 -3.36 -2.21
N TYR A 195 3.50 -3.54 -1.50
CA TYR A 195 3.44 -3.34 -0.06
C TYR A 195 4.16 -4.43 0.73
N TYR A 196 4.25 -5.66 0.23
CA TYR A 196 4.98 -6.76 0.88
C TYR A 196 6.49 -6.47 0.87
N ILE A 197 7.01 -6.05 -0.29
CA ILE A 197 8.38 -5.55 -0.40
C ILE A 197 8.59 -4.40 0.59
N LYS A 198 7.68 -3.42 0.64
CA LYS A 198 7.77 -2.31 1.59
C LYS A 198 7.83 -2.77 3.06
N MET A 199 7.12 -3.84 3.45
CA MET A 199 7.17 -4.38 4.81
C MET A 199 8.57 -4.87 5.18
N VAL A 200 9.27 -5.56 4.27
CA VAL A 200 10.66 -6.00 4.49
C VAL A 200 11.55 -4.80 4.78
N PHE A 201 11.40 -3.70 4.02
CA PHE A 201 12.16 -2.46 4.23
C PHE A 201 11.81 -1.76 5.55
N LEU A 202 10.55 -1.77 5.99
CA LEU A 202 10.18 -1.19 7.29
C LEU A 202 10.83 -1.94 8.44
N TRP A 203 10.83 -3.28 8.39
CA TRP A 203 11.51 -4.10 9.39
C TRP A 203 13.02 -3.84 9.40
N LYS A 204 13.68 -3.88 8.23
CA LYS A 204 15.11 -3.58 8.12
C LYS A 204 15.43 -2.16 8.63
N ALA A 205 14.58 -1.17 8.32
CA ALA A 205 14.79 0.21 8.76
C ALA A 205 14.78 0.39 10.28
N VAL A 206 14.04 -0.45 11.02
CA VAL A 206 14.07 -0.46 12.49
C VAL A 206 15.24 -1.28 13.02
N GLU A 207 15.51 -2.45 12.43
CA GLU A 207 16.64 -3.32 12.77
C GLU A 207 17.97 -2.57 12.76
N VAL A 208 18.22 -1.77 11.73
CA VAL A 208 19.50 -1.06 11.52
C VAL A 208 19.48 0.39 12.03
N LYS A 209 18.47 0.76 12.82
CA LYS A 209 18.31 2.14 13.30
C LYS A 209 19.55 2.56 14.12
N GLY A 210 20.06 3.77 13.84
CA GLY A 210 21.25 4.31 14.51
C GLY A 210 22.58 3.87 13.91
N THR A 211 22.56 3.10 12.82
CA THR A 211 23.77 2.66 12.10
C THR A 211 23.93 3.41 10.77
N ASN A 212 25.11 3.29 10.16
CA ASN A 212 25.41 3.75 8.81
C ASN A 212 24.98 2.75 7.70
N TYR A 213 24.13 1.77 8.00
CA TYR A 213 23.75 0.70 7.06
C TYR A 213 23.31 1.23 5.69
N TRP A 214 22.49 2.28 5.63
CA TRP A 214 21.97 2.83 4.38
C TRP A 214 22.99 3.66 3.57
N GLN A 215 24.19 3.88 4.13
CA GLN A 215 25.33 4.55 3.50
C GLN A 215 26.33 3.54 2.90
N LYS A 216 26.13 2.24 3.15
CA LYS A 216 26.87 1.17 2.46
C LYS A 216 26.63 1.23 0.95
N SER A 217 27.47 0.54 0.17
CA SER A 217 27.32 0.53 -1.28
C SER A 217 25.94 -0.01 -1.69
N LEU A 218 25.40 0.50 -2.80
CA LEU A 218 24.11 0.07 -3.30
C LEU A 218 24.08 -1.46 -3.53
N THR A 219 25.16 -2.03 -4.05
CA THR A 219 25.31 -3.49 -4.25
C THR A 219 25.18 -4.25 -2.93
N GLN A 220 25.89 -3.83 -1.88
CA GLN A 220 25.81 -4.48 -0.57
C GLN A 220 24.39 -4.46 0.00
N ILE A 221 23.72 -3.31 -0.06
CA ILE A 221 22.35 -3.16 0.44
C ILE A 221 21.37 -3.97 -0.43
N LEU A 222 21.57 -3.99 -1.74
CA LEU A 222 20.73 -4.76 -2.66
C LEU A 222 20.80 -6.26 -2.36
N LEU A 223 22.02 -6.81 -2.23
CA LEU A 223 22.22 -8.21 -1.87
C LEU A 223 21.59 -8.57 -0.52
N ASP A 224 21.81 -7.75 0.51
CA ASP A 224 21.23 -7.97 1.84
C ASP A 224 19.68 -7.91 1.84
N MET A 225 19.10 -7.00 1.05
CA MET A 225 17.64 -6.89 0.95
C MET A 225 17.02 -8.03 0.12
N PHE A 226 17.71 -8.55 -0.90
CA PHE A 226 17.32 -9.79 -1.58
C PHE A 226 17.37 -10.98 -0.61
N ALA A 227 18.43 -11.11 0.18
CA ALA A 227 18.55 -12.15 1.19
C ALA A 227 17.43 -12.05 2.26
N SER A 228 17.09 -10.83 2.69
CA SER A 228 15.99 -10.59 3.63
C SER A 228 14.64 -11.02 3.05
N LEU A 229 14.38 -10.72 1.77
CA LEU A 229 13.15 -11.16 1.09
C LEU A 229 13.12 -12.69 0.91
N GLU A 230 14.27 -13.29 0.58
CA GLU A 230 14.43 -14.74 0.45
C GLU A 230 14.13 -15.46 1.78
N SER A 231 14.66 -14.97 2.91
CA SER A 231 14.38 -15.52 4.26
C SER A 231 12.89 -15.47 4.58
N CYS A 232 12.22 -14.33 4.37
CA CYS A 232 10.77 -14.23 4.59
C CYS A 232 10.00 -15.27 3.74
N LEU A 233 10.37 -15.46 2.48
CA LEU A 233 9.72 -16.43 1.59
C LEU A 233 9.99 -17.88 2.02
N ARG A 234 11.23 -18.19 2.42
CA ARG A 234 11.64 -19.51 2.91
C ARG A 234 10.91 -19.90 4.19
N GLU A 235 10.79 -18.95 5.12
CA GLU A 235 10.06 -19.09 6.38
C GLU A 235 8.54 -18.98 6.21
N LYS A 236 8.07 -18.70 4.99
CA LYS A 236 6.65 -18.45 4.65
C LYS A 236 6.00 -17.41 5.57
N THR A 237 6.80 -16.48 6.07
CA THR A 237 6.41 -15.52 7.09
C THR A 237 6.87 -14.12 6.72
N LEU A 238 5.93 -13.19 6.63
CA LEU A 238 6.19 -11.76 6.54
C LEU A 238 5.22 -11.05 7.48
N LYS A 239 5.68 -10.76 8.69
CA LYS A 239 4.85 -10.09 9.71
C LYS A 239 4.48 -8.69 9.25
N PHE A 240 3.22 -8.32 9.41
CA PHE A 240 2.80 -6.95 9.22
C PHE A 240 3.45 -6.05 10.27
N PHE A 241 4.06 -4.96 9.83
CA PHE A 241 4.89 -4.11 10.69
C PHE A 241 4.10 -3.52 11.89
N TRP A 242 2.85 -3.12 11.65
CA TRP A 242 2.02 -2.44 12.66
C TRP A 242 1.27 -3.39 13.61
N ASP A 243 1.04 -4.62 13.15
CA ASP A 243 0.44 -5.69 13.95
C ASP A 243 1.10 -7.04 13.61
N PRO A 244 2.17 -7.44 14.33
CA PRO A 244 2.94 -8.63 14.01
C PRO A 244 2.19 -9.96 14.11
N GLN A 245 0.97 -9.96 14.65
CA GLN A 245 0.09 -11.14 14.62
C GLN A 245 -0.44 -11.45 13.21
N LEU A 246 -0.43 -10.46 12.31
CA LEU A 246 -0.80 -10.66 10.92
C LEU A 246 0.42 -11.12 10.10
N ASN A 247 0.35 -12.32 9.53
CA ASN A 247 1.28 -12.73 8.49
C ASN A 247 0.73 -12.35 7.11
N MET A 248 1.49 -11.53 6.38
CA MET A 248 1.10 -11.00 5.06
C MET A 248 1.04 -12.09 3.98
N PHE A 249 1.63 -13.25 4.23
CA PHE A 249 1.65 -14.39 3.31
C PHE A 249 0.51 -15.39 3.52
N ASP A 250 -0.34 -15.25 4.54
CA ASP A 250 -1.39 -16.23 4.87
C ASP A 250 -2.39 -16.52 3.74
N LYS A 251 -2.56 -15.58 2.80
CA LYS A 251 -3.46 -15.73 1.64
C LYS A 251 -2.79 -16.33 0.41
N LEU A 252 -1.49 -16.59 0.46
CA LEU A 252 -0.72 -17.14 -0.65
C LEU A 252 -0.59 -18.65 -0.49
N SER A 253 -0.71 -19.38 -1.60
CA SER A 253 -0.49 -20.82 -1.57
C SER A 253 1.00 -21.15 -1.40
N SER A 254 1.29 -22.34 -0.88
CA SER A 254 2.68 -22.83 -0.79
C SER A 254 3.38 -22.82 -2.15
N ALA A 255 2.67 -23.14 -3.23
CA ALA A 255 3.21 -23.11 -4.59
C ALA A 255 3.57 -21.67 -5.04
N GLN A 256 2.70 -20.69 -4.75
CA GLN A 256 2.99 -19.28 -5.05
C GLN A 256 4.24 -18.81 -4.30
N LEU A 257 4.36 -19.13 -3.00
CA LEU A 257 5.52 -18.78 -2.19
C LEU A 257 6.80 -19.45 -2.71
N GLN A 258 6.74 -20.74 -3.05
CA GLN A 258 7.89 -21.48 -3.58
C GLN A 258 8.38 -20.91 -4.92
N ASN A 259 7.46 -20.58 -5.83
CA ASN A 259 7.82 -19.98 -7.12
C ASN A 259 8.52 -18.62 -6.95
N MET A 260 8.03 -17.80 -6.01
CA MET A 260 8.68 -16.52 -5.68
C MET A 260 10.04 -16.73 -5.00
N LEU A 261 10.17 -17.72 -4.11
CA LEU A 261 11.43 -18.05 -3.46
C LEU A 261 12.52 -18.42 -4.48
N ILE A 262 12.20 -19.33 -5.41
CA ILE A 262 13.13 -19.75 -6.47
C ILE A 262 13.57 -18.55 -7.31
N CYS A 263 12.63 -17.67 -7.67
CA CYS A 263 12.90 -16.46 -8.43
C CYS A 263 13.86 -15.52 -7.69
N VAL A 264 13.55 -15.18 -6.43
CA VAL A 264 14.35 -14.27 -5.61
C VAL A 264 15.74 -14.85 -5.33
N ALA A 265 15.84 -16.15 -5.03
CA ALA A 265 17.11 -16.82 -4.79
C ALA A 265 18.00 -16.85 -6.06
N SER A 266 17.41 -17.10 -7.22
CA SER A 266 18.11 -17.04 -8.51
C SER A 266 18.62 -15.61 -8.81
N GLY A 267 17.75 -14.61 -8.61
CA GLY A 267 18.12 -13.20 -8.76
C GLY A 267 19.25 -12.77 -7.83
N ARG A 268 19.22 -13.19 -6.55
CA ARG A 268 20.30 -12.94 -5.61
C ARG A 268 21.61 -13.57 -6.08
N LYS A 269 21.60 -14.87 -6.43
CA LYS A 269 22.79 -15.58 -6.89
C LYS A 269 23.43 -14.90 -8.10
N LEU A 270 22.62 -14.49 -9.08
CA LEU A 270 23.10 -13.74 -10.24
C LEU A 270 23.79 -12.43 -9.83
N LEU A 271 23.20 -11.67 -8.91
CA LEU A 271 23.79 -10.44 -8.40
C LEU A 271 25.09 -10.67 -7.61
N GLU A 272 25.19 -11.78 -6.88
CA GLU A 272 26.40 -12.17 -6.16
C GLU A 272 27.54 -12.52 -7.12
N GLU A 273 27.25 -13.33 -8.15
CA GLU A 273 28.21 -13.66 -9.22
C GLU A 273 28.71 -12.39 -9.92
N ALA A 274 27.78 -11.50 -10.30
CA ALA A 274 28.10 -10.24 -10.97
C ALA A 274 28.88 -9.26 -10.07
N ALA A 275 28.65 -9.29 -8.75
CA ALA A 275 29.38 -8.45 -7.80
C ALA A 275 30.84 -8.91 -7.59
N LEU A 276 31.12 -10.21 -7.76
CA LEU A 276 32.47 -10.76 -7.66
C LEU A 276 33.28 -10.52 -8.94
N ASN A 277 32.68 -10.76 -10.11
CA ASN A 277 33.36 -10.59 -11.40
C ASN A 277 32.35 -10.26 -12.51
N LEU A 278 32.18 -8.98 -12.83
CA LEU A 278 31.23 -8.54 -13.85
C LEU A 278 31.80 -8.73 -15.26
N THR A 279 31.40 -9.82 -15.90
CA THR A 279 31.67 -10.07 -17.33
C THR A 279 30.54 -9.52 -18.22
N MET A 280 30.80 -9.29 -19.51
CA MET A 280 29.76 -8.84 -20.45
C MET A 280 28.53 -9.79 -20.48
N PRO A 281 28.68 -11.13 -20.52
CA PRO A 281 27.52 -12.02 -20.42
C PRO A 281 26.75 -11.90 -19.11
N LEU A 282 27.44 -11.75 -17.98
CA LEU A 282 26.77 -11.55 -16.68
C LEU A 282 26.06 -10.20 -16.62
N GLN A 283 26.66 -9.15 -17.18
CA GLN A 283 26.02 -7.85 -17.29
C GLN A 283 24.70 -7.97 -18.06
N THR A 284 24.70 -8.57 -19.26
CA THR A 284 23.47 -8.78 -20.04
C THR A 284 22.40 -9.50 -19.23
N ARG A 285 22.75 -10.61 -18.56
CA ARG A 285 21.81 -11.36 -17.71
C ARG A 285 21.25 -10.53 -16.55
N VAL A 286 22.07 -9.66 -15.95
CA VAL A 286 21.59 -8.72 -14.92
C VAL A 286 20.57 -7.77 -15.52
N TYR A 287 20.84 -7.14 -16.67
CA TYR A 287 19.88 -6.24 -17.32
C TYR A 287 18.54 -6.94 -17.62
N GLU A 288 18.60 -8.14 -18.18
CA GLU A 288 17.43 -8.98 -18.47
C GLU A 288 16.61 -9.28 -17.20
N ALA A 289 17.27 -9.61 -16.09
CA ALA A 289 16.60 -9.87 -14.81
C ALA A 289 15.84 -8.64 -14.25
N PHE A 290 16.14 -7.43 -14.71
CA PHE A 290 15.38 -6.22 -14.38
C PHE A 290 14.51 -5.74 -15.55
N GLY A 291 14.29 -6.58 -16.57
CA GLY A 291 13.45 -6.25 -17.73
C GLY A 291 14.01 -5.08 -18.55
N CYS A 292 15.34 -4.95 -18.62
CA CYS A 292 16.02 -3.94 -19.41
C CYS A 292 16.72 -4.59 -20.60
N ASP A 293 16.66 -3.93 -21.76
CA ASP A 293 17.53 -4.25 -22.89
C ASP A 293 18.85 -3.47 -22.74
N ILE A 294 19.98 -4.18 -22.80
CA ILE A 294 21.31 -3.58 -22.71
C ILE A 294 21.57 -2.62 -23.87
N ASN A 295 20.96 -2.85 -25.04
CA ASN A 295 21.08 -2.00 -26.23
C ASN A 295 20.34 -0.67 -26.10
N GLN A 296 19.41 -0.55 -25.14
CA GLN A 296 18.70 0.70 -24.83
C GLN A 296 19.43 1.54 -23.77
N CYS A 297 20.48 1.01 -23.15
CA CYS A 297 21.30 1.72 -22.19
C CYS A 297 22.51 2.33 -22.90
N THR A 298 22.36 3.58 -23.35
CA THR A 298 23.51 4.35 -23.85
C THR A 298 24.56 4.44 -22.74
N PRO A 299 25.85 4.15 -23.02
CA PRO A 299 26.90 4.47 -22.06
C PRO A 299 26.85 5.97 -21.78
N LEU A 300 26.91 6.36 -20.51
CA LEU A 300 27.31 7.71 -20.15
C LEU A 300 28.63 7.97 -20.87
N LYS A 301 28.61 8.84 -21.89
CA LYS A 301 29.83 9.30 -22.54
C LYS A 301 30.75 9.78 -21.42
N ASN A 302 31.91 9.15 -21.30
CA ASN A 302 33.00 9.66 -20.49
C ASN A 302 33.26 11.10 -20.96
N THR A 303 32.77 12.09 -20.22
CA THR A 303 33.33 13.44 -20.27
C THR A 303 34.71 13.31 -19.63
N ALA A 304 35.68 12.96 -20.48
CA ALA A 304 37.08 13.18 -20.18
C ALA A 304 37.25 14.68 -19.88
N VAL A 305 37.78 14.94 -18.70
CA VAL A 305 38.34 16.21 -18.29
C VAL A 305 39.40 16.59 -19.33
N ASN A 306 39.25 17.78 -19.92
CA ASN A 306 40.32 18.66 -20.40
C ASN A 306 39.83 20.09 -20.20
#